data_AF-A0A8C3Y6Y3-F1
#
_entry.id   AF-A0A8C3Y6Y3-F1
#
_cell.length_a   1.000
_cell.length_b   1.000
_cell.length_c   1.000
_cell.angle_alpha   90.00
_cell.angle_beta   90.00
_cell.angle_gamma   90.00
#
_symmetry.space_group_name_H-M   'P 1'
#
loop_
_entity.id
_entity.type
_entity.pdbx_description
1 polymer ?
#
loop_
_entity_poly.entity_id
_entity_poly.type
_entity_poly.pdbx_seq_one_letter_code
_entity_poly.pdbx_strand_id
1 'polypeptide(L)'
;MQLFIRGQTLLTLEVSGSETLAQIKSPLPEFTTLDLSTRLLGGKVHGSLARAGKVRGQTPKVAKQEKKKKKTGRAKRRMQYNRRFVNVVPTFGKKKGPNANS
;
A
#
# COMPACT_ATOMS: atom_id res chain seq x y z
N MET A 1 18.98 36.39 52.63
CA MET A 1 19.02 35.64 51.36
C MET A 1 19.15 34.17 51.70
N GLN A 2 18.07 33.40 51.59
CA GLN A 2 18.08 31.97 51.92
C GLN A 2 18.07 31.18 50.62
N LEU A 3 19.22 30.59 50.27
CA LEU A 3 19.36 29.66 49.17
C LEU A 3 18.82 28.29 49.62
N PHE A 4 17.69 27.87 49.04
CA PHE A 4 17.20 26.49 49.16
C PHE A 4 17.78 25.66 48.01
N ILE A 5 18.74 24.79 48.31
CA ILE A 5 19.23 23.79 47.36
C ILE A 5 18.35 22.55 47.53
N ARG A 6 17.42 22.31 46.59
CA ARG A 6 16.64 21.07 46.53
C ARG A 6 17.51 19.96 45.93
N GLY A 7 18.01 19.06 46.78
CA GLY A 7 18.60 17.81 46.32
C GLY A 7 17.53 16.99 45.59
N GLN A 8 17.74 16.70 44.31
CA GLN A 8 16.86 15.81 43.56
C GLN A 8 17.18 14.37 43.97
N THR A 9 16.36 13.79 44.85
CA THR A 9 16.38 12.36 45.14
C THR A 9 15.82 11.61 43.93
N LEU A 10 16.67 10.84 43.25
CA LEU A 10 16.24 9.96 42.17
C LEU A 10 15.63 8.69 42.78
N LEU A 11 14.34 8.46 42.53
CA LEU A 11 13.61 7.23 42.90
C LEU A 11 13.47 6.38 41.64
N THR A 12 14.11 5.21 41.60
CA THR A 12 13.92 4.21 40.55
C THR A 12 12.74 3.30 40.91
N LEU A 13 11.66 3.38 40.12
CA LEU A 13 10.50 2.50 40.20
C LEU A 13 10.52 1.56 38.99
N GLU A 14 10.62 0.25 39.25
CA GLU A 14 10.48 -0.79 38.24
C GLU A 14 8.98 -1.03 38.00
N VAL A 15 8.51 -0.76 36.77
CA VAL A 15 7.09 -0.88 36.39
C VAL A 15 6.99 -1.90 35.26
N SER A 16 6.30 -3.01 35.51
CA SER A 16 6.14 -4.15 34.61
C SER A 16 5.14 -3.91 33.46
N GLY A 17 4.43 -2.77 33.47
CA GLY A 17 3.50 -2.34 32.42
C GLY A 17 2.07 -2.85 32.61
N SER A 18 1.80 -3.55 33.72
CA SER A 18 0.45 -4.00 34.12
C SER A 18 -0.15 -3.14 35.22
N GLU A 19 0.65 -2.26 35.82
CA GLU A 19 0.26 -1.44 36.94
C GLU A 19 -0.69 -0.31 36.50
N THR A 20 -1.70 -0.08 37.32
CA THR A 20 -2.63 1.05 37.14
C THR A 20 -2.02 2.34 37.66
N LEU A 21 -2.48 3.50 37.16
CA LEU A 21 -2.00 4.82 37.59
C LEU A 21 -2.08 5.04 39.11
N ALA A 22 -3.06 4.43 39.78
CA ALA A 22 -3.20 4.50 41.24
C ALA A 22 -2.07 3.75 41.98
N GLN A 23 -1.62 2.61 41.45
CA GLN A 23 -0.53 1.80 42.01
C GLN A 23 0.84 2.47 41.82
N ILE A 24 1.01 3.23 40.73
CA ILE A 24 2.24 4.00 40.47
C ILE A 24 2.30 5.26 41.33
N LYS A 25 1.14 5.82 41.72
CA LYS A 25 1.05 7.04 42.51
C LYS A 25 1.30 6.84 44.01
N SER A 26 0.96 5.67 44.57
CA SER A 26 1.07 5.43 46.02
C SER A 26 2.49 5.48 46.63
N PRO A 27 3.58 5.05 45.95
CA PRO A 27 4.93 5.14 46.52
C PRO A 27 5.58 6.52 46.32
N LEU A 28 4.92 7.46 45.65
CA LEU A 28 5.54 8.74 45.26
C LEU A 28 5.18 9.88 46.22
N PRO A 29 6.19 10.68 46.66
CA PRO A 29 5.92 11.88 47.43
C PRO A 29 5.14 12.93 46.62
N GLU A 30 4.35 13.76 47.32
CA GLU A 30 3.61 14.86 46.71
C GLU A 30 4.58 15.84 46.00
N PHE A 31 4.20 16.29 44.80
CA PHE A 31 4.96 17.19 43.93
C PHE A 31 6.24 16.62 43.29
N THR A 32 6.32 15.31 43.10
CA THR A 32 7.40 14.68 42.31
C THR A 32 7.22 14.88 40.80
N THR A 33 8.31 15.14 40.09
CA THR A 33 8.36 15.22 38.62
C THR A 33 8.71 13.84 38.06
N LEU A 34 7.85 13.28 37.22
CA LEU A 34 8.06 11.97 36.57
C LEU A 34 8.43 12.16 35.10
N ASP A 35 9.49 11.51 34.65
CA ASP A 35 9.83 11.37 33.24
C ASP A 35 9.48 9.96 32.76
N LEU A 36 8.53 9.86 31.82
CA LEU A 36 8.00 8.59 31.33
C LEU A 36 8.42 8.37 29.88
N SER A 37 9.35 7.44 29.66
CA SER A 37 9.81 7.04 28.32
C SER A 37 9.14 5.74 27.89
N THR A 38 7.87 5.81 27.45
CA THR A 38 7.13 4.62 26.96
C THR A 38 7.41 4.38 25.47
N ARG A 39 7.65 3.11 25.09
CA ARG A 39 7.81 2.70 23.68
C ARG A 39 6.44 2.38 23.09
N LEU A 40 6.01 3.10 22.05
CA LEU A 40 4.75 2.84 21.33
C LEU A 40 4.80 1.51 20.58
N LEU A 41 3.80 0.64 20.80
CA LEU A 41 3.56 -0.56 20.00
C LEU A 41 3.03 -0.15 18.62
N GLY A 42 3.80 -0.44 17.57
CA GLY A 42 3.53 0.01 16.20
C GLY A 42 4.74 0.63 15.47
N GLY A 43 5.96 0.21 15.82
CA GLY A 43 7.19 0.68 15.18
C GLY A 43 7.31 0.29 13.69
N LYS A 44 8.40 0.78 13.06
CA LYS A 44 8.79 0.58 11.65
C LYS A 44 8.23 -0.70 11.01
N VAL A 45 7.33 -0.51 10.05
CA VAL A 45 6.81 -1.58 9.20
C VAL A 45 7.93 -2.11 8.28
N HIS A 46 8.14 -3.43 8.25
CA HIS A 46 9.10 -4.07 7.35
C HIS A 46 8.51 -4.20 5.94
N GLY A 47 9.25 -3.71 4.94
CA GLY A 47 8.80 -3.60 3.55
C GLY A 47 8.95 -2.17 3.04
N SER A 48 10.11 -1.86 2.45
CA SER A 48 10.38 -0.51 1.92
C SER A 48 9.55 -0.23 0.65
N LEU A 49 9.03 0.98 0.52
CA LEU A 49 8.41 1.49 -0.72
C LEU A 49 9.42 1.74 -1.85
N ALA A 50 10.70 1.44 -1.65
CA ALA A 50 11.81 1.72 -2.58
C ALA A 50 11.64 1.11 -3.99
N ARG A 51 10.78 0.09 -4.15
CA ARG A 51 10.51 -0.56 -5.44
C ARG A 51 9.22 -0.11 -6.12
N ALA A 52 8.49 0.84 -5.53
CA ALA A 52 7.25 1.34 -6.10
C ALA A 52 7.50 1.94 -7.49
N GLY A 53 6.75 1.48 -8.49
CA GLY A 53 6.86 1.99 -9.86
C GLY A 53 8.10 1.56 -10.66
N LYS A 54 9.03 0.76 -10.11
CA LYS A 54 10.28 0.34 -10.78
C LYS A 54 10.04 -0.17 -12.21
N VAL A 55 9.09 -1.09 -12.39
CA VAL A 55 8.80 -1.70 -13.70
C VAL A 55 8.16 -0.70 -14.67
N ARG A 56 7.29 0.18 -14.19
CA ARG A 56 6.65 1.21 -15.01
C ARG A 56 7.65 2.26 -15.51
N GLY A 57 8.70 2.55 -14.73
CA GLY A 57 9.78 3.46 -15.12
C GLY A 57 10.83 2.82 -16.04
N GLN A 58 11.10 1.52 -15.86
CA GLN A 58 12.06 0.78 -16.71
C GLN A 58 11.52 0.46 -18.11
N THR A 59 10.19 0.30 -18.25
CA THR A 59 9.60 -0.06 -19.54
C THR A 59 9.59 1.13 -20.51
N PRO A 60 10.04 0.97 -21.77
CA PRO A 60 10.05 2.07 -22.73
C PRO A 60 8.64 2.57 -23.00
N LYS A 61 8.47 3.89 -23.06
CA LYS A 61 7.17 4.51 -23.30
C LYS A 61 6.82 4.48 -24.79
N VAL A 62 6.17 3.41 -25.24
CA VAL A 62 5.71 3.30 -26.63
C VAL A 62 4.51 4.23 -26.88
N ALA A 63 4.65 5.15 -27.84
CA ALA A 63 3.57 6.03 -28.28
C ALA A 63 2.46 5.23 -28.98
N LYS A 64 1.22 5.70 -28.87
CA LYS A 64 0.10 5.07 -29.59
C LYS A 64 0.21 5.42 -31.07
N GLN A 65 0.29 4.41 -31.92
CA GLN A 65 0.18 4.58 -33.36
C GLN A 65 -1.22 5.07 -33.73
N GLU A 66 -1.32 5.91 -34.76
CA GLU A 66 -2.60 6.31 -35.30
C GLU A 66 -3.28 5.10 -35.96
N LYS A 67 -4.51 4.82 -35.54
CA LYS A 67 -5.33 3.74 -36.10
C LYS A 67 -6.65 4.32 -36.59
N LYS A 68 -7.10 3.86 -37.75
CA LYS A 68 -8.42 4.23 -38.30
C LYS A 68 -9.51 4.01 -37.24
N LYS A 69 -10.40 4.99 -37.08
CA LYS A 69 -11.53 4.89 -36.15
C LYS A 69 -12.35 3.64 -36.47
N LYS A 70 -12.58 2.81 -35.45
CA LYS A 70 -13.41 1.60 -35.60
C LYS A 70 -14.86 2.02 -35.81
N LYS A 71 -15.55 1.37 -36.76
CA LYS A 71 -17.01 1.50 -36.89
C LYS A 71 -17.69 1.07 -35.58
N THR A 72 -18.77 1.74 -35.19
CA THR A 72 -19.56 1.47 -33.99
C THR A 72 -21.01 1.11 -34.36
N GLY A 73 -21.81 0.68 -33.37
CA GLY A 73 -23.24 0.39 -33.54
C GLY A 73 -23.57 -0.69 -34.58
N ARG A 74 -24.65 -0.45 -35.34
CA ARG A 74 -25.18 -1.37 -36.35
C ARG A 74 -24.15 -1.71 -37.43
N ALA A 75 -23.35 -0.72 -37.86
CA ALA A 75 -22.31 -0.93 -38.86
C ALA A 75 -21.22 -1.92 -38.37
N LYS A 76 -20.85 -1.84 -37.09
CA LYS A 76 -19.91 -2.79 -36.47
C LYS A 76 -20.50 -4.20 -36.39
N ARG A 77 -21.77 -4.32 -35.99
CA ARG A 77 -22.46 -5.61 -35.89
C ARG A 77 -22.58 -6.31 -37.25
N ARG A 78 -22.92 -5.58 -38.32
CA ARG A 78 -22.91 -6.12 -39.69
C ARG A 78 -21.54 -6.64 -40.10
N MET A 79 -20.47 -5.88 -39.85
CA MET A 79 -19.10 -6.33 -40.15
C MET A 79 -18.71 -7.59 -39.36
N GLN A 80 -19.11 -7.69 -38.09
CA GLN A 80 -18.85 -8.88 -37.26
C GLN A 80 -19.58 -10.12 -37.78
N TYR A 81 -20.86 -9.99 -38.18
CA TYR A 81 -21.63 -11.09 -38.75
C TYR A 81 -20.99 -11.60 -40.04
N ASN A 82 -20.68 -10.70 -40.98
CA ASN A 82 -20.04 -11.08 -42.24
C ASN A 82 -18.70 -11.77 -41.99
N ARG A 83 -17.87 -11.27 -41.07
CA ARG A 83 -16.57 -11.89 -40.73
C ARG A 83 -16.70 -13.26 -40.05
N ARG A 84 -17.80 -13.55 -39.33
CA ARG A 84 -17.96 -14.80 -38.56
C ARG A 84 -18.72 -15.89 -39.31
N PHE A 85 -19.65 -15.51 -40.18
CA PHE A 85 -20.61 -16.45 -40.76
C PHE A 85 -20.62 -16.43 -42.28
N VAL A 86 -20.68 -15.26 -42.92
CA VAL A 86 -20.80 -15.17 -44.38
C VAL A 86 -19.46 -15.45 -45.07
N ASN A 87 -18.38 -14.83 -44.59
CA ASN A 87 -17.08 -14.90 -45.23
C ASN A 87 -16.22 -16.08 -44.73
N VAL A 88 -16.73 -16.88 -43.78
CA VAL A 88 -16.01 -18.04 -43.25
C VAL A 88 -16.40 -19.26 -44.08
N VAL A 89 -15.45 -19.78 -44.86
CA VAL A 89 -15.59 -21.09 -45.47
C VAL A 89 -15.16 -22.15 -44.44
N PRO A 90 -15.99 -23.15 -44.12
CA PRO A 90 -15.59 -24.22 -43.22
C PRO A 90 -14.50 -25.06 -43.89
N THR A 91 -13.26 -24.84 -43.46
CA THR A 91 -12.11 -25.66 -43.87
C THR A 91 -11.98 -26.87 -42.95
N PHE A 92 -11.40 -27.95 -43.48
CA PHE A 92 -11.11 -29.16 -42.71
C PHE A 92 -9.98 -28.89 -41.71
N GLY A 93 -10.12 -29.41 -40.48
CA GLY A 93 -9.13 -29.23 -39.40
C GLY A 93 -9.57 -28.26 -38.29
N LYS A 94 -8.62 -27.86 -37.43
CA LYS A 94 -8.91 -27.01 -36.26
C LYS A 94 -9.20 -25.57 -36.69
N LYS A 95 -10.34 -25.01 -36.26
CA LYS A 95 -10.71 -23.62 -36.54
C LYS A 95 -9.70 -22.66 -35.92
N LYS A 96 -9.04 -21.84 -36.75
CA LYS A 96 -8.10 -20.79 -36.30
C LYS A 96 -8.85 -19.67 -35.59
N GLY A 97 -8.31 -19.24 -34.45
CA GLY A 97 -8.91 -18.19 -33.63
C GLY A 97 -8.80 -16.79 -34.26
N PRO A 98 -9.69 -15.83 -33.91
CA PRO A 98 -9.69 -14.48 -34.49
C PRO A 98 -8.44 -13.62 -34.22
N ASN A 99 -7.60 -14.02 -33.25
CA ASN A 99 -6.38 -13.32 -32.85
C ASN A 99 -5.20 -14.30 -32.76
N ALA A 100 -5.13 -15.26 -33.67
CA ALA A 100 -4.00 -16.16 -33.80
C ALA A 100 -2.88 -15.45 -34.57
N ASN A 101 -1.69 -15.39 -33.98
CA ASN A 101 -0.49 -14.73 -34.55
C ASN A 101 0.44 -15.70 -35.29
N SER A 102 -0.01 -16.93 -35.52
CA SER A 102 0.69 -17.93 -36.32
C SER A 102 0.53 -17.71 -37.81
#